data_AF-A0A7N0TE65-F1
#
_entry.id   AF-A0A7N0TE65-F1
#
_cell.length_a   1.000
_cell.length_b   1.000
_cell.length_c   1.000
_cell.angle_alpha   90.00
_cell.angle_beta   90.00
_cell.angle_gamma   90.00
#
_symmetry.space_group_name_H-M   'P 1'
#
loop_
_entity.id
_entity.type
_entity.pdbx_description
1 polymer ?
#
loop_
_entity_poly.entity_id
_entity_poly.type
_entity_poly.pdbx_seq_one_letter_code
_entity_poly.pdbx_strand_id
1 'polypeptide(L)'
;MVNAADFHKLAGKHAIRAAEDYIQRSLFQQAVQSMNAAKDLDPDLSCMADNYIAAYSVLEAAHAKQSLYKVLGVDDVKASGAEIKKQFRKMSLMVHPDKNGSVAAEEAFKHVSNALEVLSDDKKRLAYDDKMGYQKKSPPQQSQQQRARRPPPHCWNPPSGFKKAKPQPAASSSQQAGTSTKTFSGEGWSFRVTRVEKNTFIKVRVGDTTVLL
;
A
#
# COMPACT_ATOMS: atom_id res chain seq x y z
N MET A 1 -3.24 -29.91 -37.92
CA MET A 1 -3.43 -29.87 -36.45
C MET A 1 -2.68 -28.65 -35.95
N VAL A 2 -3.36 -27.68 -35.35
CA VAL A 2 -2.69 -26.50 -34.75
C VAL A 2 -1.98 -26.98 -33.48
N ASN A 3 -0.73 -26.57 -33.25
CA ASN A 3 -0.02 -26.92 -32.02
C ASN A 3 -0.66 -26.23 -30.82
N ALA A 4 -0.61 -26.87 -29.65
CA ALA A 4 -1.12 -26.29 -28.40
C ALA A 4 -0.54 -24.89 -28.12
N ALA A 5 0.76 -24.69 -28.41
CA ALA A 5 1.42 -23.39 -28.28
C ALA A 5 0.81 -22.30 -29.18
N ASP A 6 0.41 -22.65 -30.41
CA ASP A 6 -0.21 -21.71 -31.34
C ASP A 6 -1.63 -21.33 -30.90
N PHE A 7 -2.35 -22.26 -30.26
CA PHE A 7 -3.67 -22.02 -29.69
C PHE A 7 -3.62 -21.00 -28.55
N HIS A 8 -2.67 -21.13 -27.62
CA HIS A 8 -2.50 -20.17 -26.51
C HIS A 8 -2.21 -18.75 -27.00
N LYS A 9 -1.29 -18.61 -27.97
CA LYS A 9 -0.96 -17.31 -28.59
C LYS A 9 -2.15 -16.71 -29.33
N LEU A 10 -2.92 -17.54 -30.03
CA LEU A 10 -4.13 -17.10 -30.71
C LEU A 10 -5.19 -16.64 -29.70
N ALA A 11 -5.41 -17.42 -28.64
CA ALA A 11 -6.35 -17.09 -27.56
C ALA A 11 -5.98 -15.78 -26.86
N GLY A 12 -4.68 -15.55 -26.58
CA GLY A 12 -4.19 -14.28 -26.04
C GLY A 12 -4.53 -13.09 -26.93
N LYS A 13 -4.31 -13.19 -28.25
CA LYS A 13 -4.69 -12.13 -29.21
C LYS A 13 -6.20 -11.89 -29.24
N HIS A 14 -7.01 -12.93 -29.15
CA HIS A 14 -8.47 -12.79 -29.05
C HIS A 14 -8.91 -12.08 -27.77
N ALA A 15 -8.26 -12.39 -26.63
CA ALA A 15 -8.52 -11.74 -25.36
C ALA A 15 -8.18 -10.23 -25.38
N ILE A 16 -7.12 -9.81 -26.08
CA ILE A 16 -6.80 -8.39 -26.30
C ILE A 16 -7.92 -7.70 -27.08
N ARG A 17 -8.34 -8.28 -28.21
CA ARG A 17 -9.42 -7.72 -29.04
C ARG A 17 -10.73 -7.61 -28.28
N ALA A 18 -11.05 -8.62 -27.46
CA ALA A 18 -12.21 -8.58 -26.59
C ALA A 18 -12.10 -7.46 -25.55
N ALA A 19 -10.91 -7.24 -24.98
CA ALA A 19 -10.68 -6.14 -24.04
C ALA A 19 -10.90 -4.77 -24.68
N GLU A 20 -10.43 -4.56 -25.92
CA GLU A 20 -10.67 -3.32 -26.66
C GLU A 20 -12.17 -3.08 -26.93
N ASP A 21 -12.92 -4.12 -27.31
CA ASP A 21 -14.37 -4.04 -27.51
C ASP A 21 -15.10 -3.70 -26.19
N TYR A 22 -14.66 -4.27 -25.06
CA TYR A 22 -15.20 -3.90 -23.74
C TYR A 22 -14.94 -2.42 -23.41
N ILE A 23 -13.77 -1.88 -23.74
CA ILE A 23 -13.47 -0.46 -23.54
C ILE A 23 -14.40 0.42 -24.39
N GLN A 24 -14.62 0.09 -25.66
CA GLN A 24 -15.55 0.82 -26.53
C GLN A 24 -16.98 0.81 -25.97
N ARG A 25 -17.36 -0.26 -25.26
CA ARG A 25 -18.66 -0.40 -24.58
C ARG A 25 -18.69 0.18 -23.17
N SER A 26 -17.62 0.83 -22.71
CA SER A 26 -17.47 1.34 -21.34
C SER A 26 -17.57 0.26 -20.24
N LEU A 27 -17.24 -0.99 -20.56
CA LEU A 27 -17.23 -2.14 -19.65
C LEU A 27 -15.81 -2.37 -19.08
N PHE A 28 -15.30 -1.41 -18.31
CA PHE A 28 -13.90 -1.37 -17.86
C PHE A 28 -13.48 -2.60 -17.03
N GLN A 29 -14.35 -3.06 -16.13
CA GLN A 29 -14.11 -4.25 -15.31
C GLN A 29 -13.88 -5.52 -16.16
N GLN A 30 -14.67 -5.69 -17.22
CA GLN A 30 -14.52 -6.82 -18.14
C GLN A 30 -13.26 -6.68 -18.99
N ALA A 31 -12.90 -5.46 -19.39
CA ALA A 31 -11.64 -5.20 -20.10
C ALA A 31 -10.42 -5.61 -19.27
N VAL A 32 -10.37 -5.24 -17.98
CA VAL A 32 -9.29 -5.62 -17.06
C VAL A 32 -9.24 -7.14 -16.88
N GLN A 33 -10.37 -7.81 -16.67
CA GLN A 33 -10.43 -9.26 -16.55
C GLN A 33 -9.94 -9.97 -17.81
N SER A 34 -10.36 -9.49 -18.99
CA SER A 34 -9.92 -10.04 -20.28
C SER A 34 -8.41 -9.90 -20.48
N MET A 35 -7.81 -8.79 -20.05
CA MET A 35 -6.36 -8.62 -20.12
C MET A 35 -5.59 -9.48 -19.11
N ASN A 36 -6.12 -9.70 -17.90
CA ASN A 36 -5.53 -10.65 -16.96
C ASN A 36 -5.57 -12.07 -17.53
N ALA A 37 -6.69 -12.46 -18.16
CA ALA A 37 -6.78 -13.74 -18.85
C ALA A 37 -5.78 -13.82 -20.03
N ALA A 38 -5.56 -12.74 -20.77
CA ALA A 38 -4.56 -12.69 -21.84
C ALA A 38 -3.14 -12.93 -21.29
N LYS A 39 -2.81 -12.35 -20.14
CA LYS A 39 -1.54 -12.55 -19.44
C LYS A 39 -1.34 -13.98 -18.96
N ASP A 40 -2.40 -14.63 -18.49
CA ASP A 40 -2.37 -16.03 -18.04
C ASP A 40 -2.22 -17.02 -19.22
N LEU A 41 -2.80 -16.68 -20.38
CA LEU A 41 -2.74 -17.50 -21.58
C LEU A 41 -1.40 -17.41 -22.31
N ASP A 42 -0.82 -16.21 -22.39
CA ASP A 42 0.44 -15.94 -23.09
C ASP A 42 1.39 -15.10 -22.20
N PRO A 43 2.27 -15.76 -21.42
CA PRO A 43 3.22 -15.07 -20.56
C PRO A 43 4.19 -14.16 -21.30
N ASP A 44 4.48 -14.43 -22.59
CA ASP A 44 5.34 -13.59 -23.41
C ASP A 44 4.73 -12.18 -23.61
N LEU A 45 3.40 -12.07 -23.52
CA LEU A 45 2.67 -10.81 -23.60
C LEU A 45 2.59 -10.07 -22.27
N SER A 46 3.06 -10.63 -21.15
CA SER A 46 2.88 -10.06 -19.80
C SER A 46 3.24 -8.58 -19.72
N CYS A 47 4.36 -8.15 -20.32
CA CYS A 47 4.80 -6.76 -20.29
C CYS A 47 3.81 -5.80 -20.98
N MET A 48 3.27 -6.20 -22.13
CA MET A 48 2.26 -5.39 -22.84
C MET A 48 0.93 -5.44 -22.10
N ALA A 49 0.53 -6.60 -21.60
CA ALA A 49 -0.69 -6.77 -20.82
C ALA A 49 -0.69 -5.89 -19.57
N ASP A 50 0.44 -5.77 -18.86
CA ASP A 50 0.56 -4.92 -17.67
C ASP A 50 0.33 -3.43 -17.99
N ASN A 51 0.81 -2.94 -19.14
CA ASN A 51 0.57 -1.56 -19.59
C ASN A 51 -0.91 -1.31 -19.90
N TYR A 52 -1.57 -2.27 -20.55
CA TYR A 52 -3.00 -2.18 -20.88
C TYR A 52 -3.85 -2.26 -19.62
N ILE A 53 -3.54 -3.18 -18.70
CA ILE A 53 -4.21 -3.29 -17.39
C ILE A 53 -4.07 -1.98 -16.61
N ALA A 54 -2.88 -1.38 -16.59
CA ALA A 54 -2.67 -0.08 -15.96
C ALA A 54 -3.55 1.01 -16.57
N ALA A 55 -3.60 1.12 -17.90
CA ALA A 55 -4.48 2.10 -18.57
C ALA A 55 -5.97 1.87 -18.26
N TYR A 56 -6.43 0.62 -18.29
CA TYR A 56 -7.83 0.28 -18.04
C TYR A 56 -8.25 0.50 -16.59
N SER A 57 -7.38 0.15 -15.63
CA SER A 57 -7.63 0.40 -14.20
C SER A 57 -7.68 1.90 -13.86
N VAL A 58 -6.84 2.72 -14.52
CA VAL A 58 -6.90 4.19 -14.38
C VAL A 58 -8.24 4.73 -14.88
N LEU A 59 -8.70 4.26 -16.04
CA LEU A 59 -9.99 4.68 -16.60
C LEU A 59 -11.16 4.23 -15.75
N GLU A 60 -11.12 3.00 -15.26
CA GLU A 60 -12.12 2.49 -14.34
C GLU A 60 -12.23 3.39 -13.10
N ALA A 61 -11.10 3.73 -12.47
CA ALA A 61 -11.07 4.60 -11.30
C ALA A 61 -11.60 6.01 -11.63
N ALA A 62 -11.29 6.54 -12.81
CA ALA A 62 -11.77 7.85 -13.25
C ALA A 62 -13.29 7.88 -13.49
N HIS A 63 -13.82 6.88 -14.22
CA HIS A 63 -15.25 6.76 -14.53
C HIS A 63 -16.08 6.43 -13.28
N ALA A 64 -15.54 5.64 -12.36
CA ALA A 64 -16.15 5.38 -11.05
C ALA A 64 -16.04 6.56 -10.07
N LYS A 65 -15.50 7.71 -10.50
CA LYS A 65 -15.30 8.93 -9.68
C LYS A 65 -14.56 8.64 -8.37
N GLN A 66 -13.60 7.72 -8.43
CA GLN A 66 -12.76 7.41 -7.29
C GLN A 66 -11.79 8.56 -6.99
N SER A 67 -11.11 8.44 -5.86
CA SER A 67 -10.17 9.47 -5.45
C SER A 67 -9.01 9.61 -6.45
N LEU A 68 -8.50 10.84 -6.62
CA LEU A 68 -7.30 11.11 -7.43
C LEU A 68 -6.09 10.29 -6.98
N TYR A 69 -6.03 9.93 -5.69
CA TYR A 69 -5.04 9.01 -5.16
C TYR A 69 -5.16 7.63 -5.81
N LYS A 70 -6.39 7.10 -5.94
CA LYS A 70 -6.63 5.79 -6.56
C LYS A 70 -6.34 5.80 -8.06
N VAL A 71 -6.68 6.88 -8.76
CA VAL A 71 -6.31 7.09 -10.17
C VAL A 71 -4.79 7.03 -10.36
N LEU A 72 -4.01 7.56 -9.42
CA LEU A 72 -2.55 7.47 -9.45
C LEU A 72 -2.03 6.09 -8.99
N GLY A 73 -2.87 5.23 -8.43
CA GLY A 73 -2.47 3.96 -7.82
C GLY A 73 -1.78 4.13 -6.46
N VAL A 74 -2.14 5.18 -5.71
CA VAL A 74 -1.73 5.41 -4.32
C VAL A 74 -2.90 5.03 -3.41
N ASP A 75 -2.69 4.03 -2.55
CA ASP A 75 -3.74 3.59 -1.63
C ASP A 75 -3.87 4.51 -0.38
N ASP A 76 -2.77 5.17 -0.02
CA ASP A 76 -2.71 6.02 1.18
C ASP A 76 -2.90 7.51 0.87
N VAL A 77 -3.94 8.11 1.45
CA VAL A 77 -4.19 9.56 1.39
C VAL A 77 -3.10 10.38 2.11
N LYS A 78 -2.31 9.72 2.99
CA LYS A 78 -1.20 10.35 3.70
C LYS A 78 0.13 10.30 2.94
N ALA A 79 0.13 9.86 1.68
CA ALA A 79 1.33 9.76 0.87
C ALA A 79 2.08 11.11 0.80
N SER A 80 3.41 11.04 0.93
CA SER A 80 4.28 12.20 0.75
C SER A 80 4.24 12.66 -0.71
N GLY A 81 4.45 13.97 -0.95
CA GLY A 81 4.59 14.50 -2.32
C GLY A 81 5.69 13.80 -3.14
N ALA A 82 6.72 13.28 -2.48
CA ALA A 82 7.76 12.47 -3.11
C ALA A 82 7.22 11.12 -3.65
N GLU A 83 6.35 10.45 -2.88
CA GLU A 83 5.75 9.17 -3.27
C GLU A 83 4.74 9.38 -4.41
N ILE A 84 3.94 10.44 -4.35
CA ILE A 84 3.02 10.85 -5.42
C ILE A 84 3.79 11.05 -6.74
N LYS A 85 4.90 11.80 -6.71
CA LYS A 85 5.74 12.00 -7.91
C LYS A 85 6.41 10.72 -8.39
N LYS A 86 6.82 9.83 -7.48
CA LYS A 86 7.40 8.52 -7.83
C LYS A 86 6.36 7.65 -8.55
N GLN A 87 5.15 7.57 -8.00
CA GLN A 87 4.09 6.77 -8.57
C GLN A 87 3.61 7.34 -9.92
N PHE A 88 3.50 8.66 -10.03
CA PHE A 88 3.23 9.32 -11.31
C PHE A 88 4.23 8.92 -12.40
N ARG A 89 5.53 8.94 -12.10
CA ARG A 89 6.57 8.53 -13.07
C ARG A 89 6.38 7.09 -13.53
N LYS A 90 6.07 6.18 -12.60
CA LYS A 90 5.80 4.78 -12.91
C LYS A 90 4.56 4.65 -13.81
N MET A 91 3.45 5.26 -13.40
CA MET A 91 2.18 5.15 -14.11
C MET A 91 2.26 5.78 -15.50
N SER A 92 2.89 6.95 -15.61
CA SER A 92 3.08 7.65 -16.89
C SER A 92 3.82 6.80 -17.91
N LEU A 93 4.83 6.02 -17.49
CA LEU A 93 5.56 5.14 -18.40
C LEU A 93 4.72 3.94 -18.88
N MET A 94 3.80 3.45 -18.04
CA MET A 94 2.93 2.32 -18.37
C MET A 94 1.76 2.73 -19.27
N VAL A 95 1.20 3.92 -19.05
CA VAL A 95 0.03 4.42 -19.78
C VAL A 95 0.39 5.34 -20.96
N HIS A 96 1.67 5.54 -21.25
CA HIS A 96 2.09 6.46 -22.32
C HIS A 96 1.60 5.99 -23.70
N PRO A 97 0.95 6.85 -24.51
CA PRO A 97 0.36 6.45 -25.79
C PRO A 97 1.39 5.97 -26.84
N ASP A 98 2.65 6.41 -26.75
CA ASP A 98 3.73 5.92 -27.63
C ASP A 98 4.08 4.44 -27.39
N LYS A 99 4.01 4.00 -26.12
CA LYS A 99 4.36 2.62 -25.72
C LYS A 99 3.14 1.72 -25.58
N ASN A 100 1.97 2.31 -25.37
CA ASN A 100 0.72 1.62 -25.19
C ASN A 100 -0.20 1.92 -26.38
N GLY A 101 -0.33 0.95 -27.28
CA GLY A 101 -1.18 1.06 -28.47
C GLY A 101 -2.69 0.97 -28.19
N SER A 102 -3.11 0.91 -26.93
CA SER A 102 -4.53 0.85 -26.57
C SER A 102 -5.25 2.17 -26.88
N VAL A 103 -6.49 2.07 -27.35
CA VAL A 103 -7.44 3.18 -27.52
C VAL A 103 -7.66 3.99 -26.23
N ALA A 104 -7.42 3.37 -25.07
CA ALA A 104 -7.69 3.93 -23.76
C ALA A 104 -6.47 4.64 -23.15
N ALA A 105 -5.28 4.52 -23.77
CA ALA A 105 -4.04 5.06 -23.24
C ALA A 105 -4.04 6.60 -23.15
N GLU A 106 -4.56 7.28 -24.16
CA GLU A 106 -4.61 8.74 -24.20
C GLU A 106 -5.51 9.31 -23.09
N GLU A 107 -6.70 8.76 -22.92
CA GLU A 107 -7.66 9.18 -21.88
C GLU A 107 -7.11 8.88 -20.48
N ALA A 108 -6.55 7.68 -20.27
CA ALA A 108 -5.90 7.32 -19.01
C ALA A 108 -4.76 8.28 -18.65
N PHE A 109 -3.91 8.64 -19.62
CA PHE A 109 -2.81 9.57 -19.40
C PHE A 109 -3.28 10.98 -19.00
N LYS A 110 -4.38 11.46 -19.59
CA LYS A 110 -5.01 12.73 -19.19
C LYS A 110 -5.45 12.70 -17.73
N HIS A 111 -6.08 11.61 -17.28
CA HIS A 111 -6.49 11.45 -15.88
C HIS A 111 -5.30 11.40 -14.91
N VAL A 112 -4.24 10.66 -15.26
CA VAL A 112 -3.01 10.59 -14.47
C VAL A 112 -2.34 11.97 -14.35
N SER A 113 -2.30 12.74 -15.44
CA SER A 113 -1.74 14.09 -15.46
C SER A 113 -2.54 15.06 -14.59
N ASN A 114 -3.87 15.03 -14.70
CA ASN A 114 -4.76 15.84 -13.85
C ASN A 114 -4.61 15.48 -12.37
N ALA A 115 -4.54 14.19 -12.03
CA ALA A 115 -4.30 13.74 -10.66
C ALA A 115 -3.00 14.30 -10.10
N LEU A 116 -1.91 14.31 -10.89
CA LEU A 116 -0.66 14.92 -10.45
C LEU A 116 -0.82 16.43 -10.22
N GLU A 117 -1.47 17.16 -11.13
CA GLU A 117 -1.60 18.62 -11.03
C GLU A 117 -2.27 19.06 -9.71
N VAL A 118 -3.30 18.33 -9.28
CA VAL A 118 -4.00 18.60 -8.03
C VAL A 118 -3.19 18.14 -6.83
N LEU A 119 -2.57 16.96 -6.90
CA LEU A 119 -1.88 16.34 -5.76
C LEU A 119 -0.44 16.84 -5.55
N SER A 120 0.18 17.47 -6.56
CA SER A 120 1.55 17.98 -6.49
C SER A 120 1.65 19.29 -5.71
N ASP A 121 0.61 20.13 -5.79
CA ASP A 121 0.54 21.41 -5.11
C ASP A 121 -0.11 21.24 -3.74
N ASP A 122 0.61 21.54 -2.67
CA ASP A 122 0.10 21.37 -1.30
C ASP A 122 -1.22 22.12 -1.05
N LYS A 123 -1.40 23.30 -1.66
CA LYS A 123 -2.64 24.09 -1.55
C LYS A 123 -3.81 23.42 -2.28
N LYS A 124 -3.60 22.94 -3.50
CA LYS A 124 -4.64 22.26 -4.29
C LYS A 124 -5.01 20.92 -3.66
N ARG A 125 -4.01 20.18 -3.18
CA ARG A 125 -4.20 18.92 -2.44
C ARG A 125 -5.01 19.13 -1.18
N LEU A 126 -4.70 20.14 -0.37
CA LEU A 126 -5.48 20.45 0.83
C LEU A 126 -6.94 20.74 0.49
N ALA A 127 -7.18 21.60 -0.51
CA ALA A 127 -8.54 21.91 -0.95
C ALA A 127 -9.30 20.68 -1.49
N TYR A 128 -8.60 19.75 -2.14
CA TYR A 128 -9.16 18.49 -2.61
C TYR A 128 -9.48 17.54 -1.44
N ASP A 129 -8.54 17.37 -0.51
CA ASP A 129 -8.71 16.53 0.68
C ASP A 129 -9.86 17.04 1.56
N ASP A 130 -10.00 18.36 1.73
CA ASP A 130 -11.09 18.99 2.47
C ASP A 130 -12.46 18.69 1.83
N LYS A 131 -12.56 18.78 0.50
CA LYS A 131 -13.80 18.46 -0.25
C LYS A 131 -14.19 16.99 -0.14
N MET A 132 -13.21 16.10 -0.11
CA MET A 132 -13.43 14.65 -0.02
C MET A 132 -13.56 14.15 1.43
N GLY A 133 -13.42 15.03 2.42
CA GLY A 133 -13.49 14.67 3.84
C GLY A 133 -12.27 13.87 4.33
N TYR A 134 -11.15 13.89 3.61
CA TYR A 134 -9.88 13.27 4.00
C TYR A 134 -9.12 14.10 5.05
N GLN A 135 -9.85 14.66 6.01
CA GLN A 135 -9.28 15.43 7.11
C GLN A 135 -8.24 14.57 7.83
N LYS A 136 -6.98 15.04 7.86
CA LYS A 136 -6.05 14.58 8.87
C LYS A 136 -6.65 14.98 10.20
N LYS A 137 -7.05 14.01 11.03
CA LYS A 137 -7.20 14.26 12.48
C LYS A 137 -5.83 14.73 12.95
N SER A 138 -5.63 16.04 12.98
CA SER A 138 -4.45 16.64 13.58
C SER A 138 -4.37 16.08 15.00
N PRO A 139 -3.22 15.55 15.44
CA PRO A 139 -3.01 15.29 16.85
C PRO A 139 -3.39 16.57 17.59
N PRO A 140 -4.15 16.51 18.70
CA PRO A 140 -4.54 17.71 19.43
C PRO A 140 -3.26 18.49 19.66
N GLN A 141 -3.21 19.69 19.08
CA GLN A 141 -2.06 20.57 19.13
C GLN A 141 -1.87 20.82 20.62
N GLN A 142 -0.96 20.08 21.26
CA GLN A 142 -0.64 20.28 22.65
C GLN A 142 -0.17 21.71 22.72
N SER A 143 -1.03 22.56 23.27
CA SER A 143 -0.79 23.96 23.49
C SER A 143 0.54 24.05 24.24
N GLN A 144 1.59 24.44 23.52
CA GLN A 144 2.90 24.79 24.09
C GLN A 144 2.80 26.03 25.00
N GLN A 145 1.60 26.54 25.24
CA GLN A 145 1.27 27.51 26.26
C GLN A 145 0.84 26.77 27.53
N GLN A 146 1.82 26.28 28.30
CA GLN A 146 1.81 26.17 29.78
C GLN A 146 2.97 25.29 30.30
N ARG A 147 4.21 25.52 29.85
CA ARG A 147 5.40 25.07 30.60
C ARG A 147 6.28 26.20 31.14
N ALA A 148 5.86 27.45 30.95
CA ALA A 148 6.60 28.64 31.37
C ALA A 148 6.01 29.35 32.62
N ARG A 149 5.27 28.66 33.49
CA ARG A 149 4.72 29.25 34.73
C ARG A 149 4.78 28.34 35.96
N ARG A 150 5.84 27.54 36.10
CA ARG A 150 6.20 27.03 37.43
C ARG A 150 7.52 27.69 37.82
N PRO A 151 7.55 28.60 38.81
CA PRO A 151 8.83 29.02 39.37
C PRO A 151 9.58 27.76 39.85
N PRO A 152 10.93 27.77 39.82
CA PRO A 152 11.69 26.67 40.40
C PRO A 152 11.21 26.47 41.85
N PRO A 153 11.03 25.23 42.34
CA PRO A 153 10.89 25.05 43.77
C PRO A 153 12.16 25.64 44.41
N HIS A 154 11.95 26.69 45.21
CA HIS A 154 12.84 27.19 46.24
C HIS A 154 13.75 26.06 46.72
N CYS A 155 15.04 26.29 46.57
CA CYS A 155 16.13 25.42 46.97
C CYS A 155 15.84 24.75 48.31
N TRP A 156 15.69 23.42 48.27
CA TRP A 156 15.73 22.61 49.47
C TRP A 156 17.16 22.64 50.00
N ASN A 157 17.35 23.18 51.20
CA ASN A 157 18.64 23.16 51.89
C ASN A 157 18.68 21.89 52.76
N PRO A 158 19.58 20.93 52.49
CA PRO A 158 19.67 19.71 53.28
C PRO A 158 20.21 20.01 54.69
N PRO A 159 19.74 19.35 55.76
CA PRO A 159 20.41 19.38 57.05
C PRO A 159 21.80 18.73 56.93
N SER A 160 22.80 19.35 57.55
CA SER A 160 24.17 18.85 57.64
C SER A 160 24.21 17.46 58.29
N GLY A 161 24.42 16.41 57.49
CA GLY A 161 24.56 15.05 58.03
C GLY A 161 24.41 13.89 57.04
N PHE A 162 23.96 14.11 55.80
CA PHE A 162 23.81 13.01 54.85
C PHE A 162 25.15 12.58 54.24
N LYS A 163 25.69 11.47 54.75
CA LYS A 163 26.84 10.76 54.18
C LYS A 163 26.46 10.25 52.78
N LYS A 164 27.26 10.58 51.76
CA LYS A 164 27.11 10.11 50.37
C LYS A 164 27.10 8.58 50.33
N ALA A 165 25.98 7.98 49.89
CA ALA A 165 25.97 6.60 49.45
C ALA A 165 26.68 6.50 48.09
N LYS A 166 27.59 5.54 47.98
CA LYS A 166 28.43 5.25 46.81
C LYS A 166 27.53 4.76 45.65
N PRO A 167 27.72 5.23 44.40
CA PRO A 167 26.94 4.76 43.27
C PRO A 167 27.24 3.29 42.97
N GLN A 168 26.19 2.47 42.86
CA GLN A 168 26.28 1.11 42.33
C GLN A 168 26.44 1.17 40.79
N PRO A 169 27.22 0.26 40.19
CA PRO A 169 27.42 0.23 38.74
C PRO A 169 26.11 -0.13 38.01
N ALA A 170 25.91 0.54 36.88
CA ALA A 170 24.78 0.38 35.98
C ALA A 170 24.53 -1.10 35.66
N ALA A 171 23.37 -1.60 36.08
CA ALA A 171 22.84 -2.86 35.59
C ALA A 171 22.55 -2.69 34.09
N SER A 172 23.31 -3.41 33.28
CA SER A 172 23.07 -3.64 31.87
C SER A 172 21.64 -4.17 31.68
N SER A 173 20.78 -3.38 31.05
CA SER A 173 19.52 -3.85 30.51
C SER A 173 19.84 -4.85 29.41
N SER A 174 19.73 -6.14 29.73
CA SER A 174 19.75 -7.20 28.74
C SER A 174 18.62 -6.96 27.74
N GLN A 175 18.99 -6.69 26.49
CA GLN A 175 18.06 -6.73 25.37
C GLN A 175 17.59 -8.17 25.24
N GLN A 176 16.42 -8.48 25.77
CA GLN A 176 15.76 -9.76 25.57
C GLN A 176 15.37 -9.85 24.08
N ALA A 177 15.93 -10.84 23.39
CA ALA A 177 15.55 -11.19 22.02
C ALA A 177 14.03 -11.45 21.98
N GLY A 178 13.31 -10.61 21.23
CA GLY A 178 11.85 -10.64 21.16
C GLY A 178 11.34 -11.88 20.43
N THR A 179 11.05 -12.94 21.16
CA THR A 179 10.26 -14.07 20.67
C THR A 179 8.79 -13.75 20.86
N SER A 180 8.08 -13.42 19.78
CA SER A 180 6.64 -13.16 19.84
C SER A 180 5.90 -14.47 19.62
N THR A 181 5.21 -14.94 20.67
CA THR A 181 4.38 -16.16 20.61
C THR A 181 2.92 -15.78 20.69
N LYS A 182 2.11 -16.20 19.71
CA LYS A 182 0.66 -16.02 19.72
C LYS A 182 -0.01 -17.39 19.66
N THR A 183 -0.93 -17.64 20.59
CA THR A 183 -1.66 -18.90 20.68
C THR A 183 -3.12 -18.65 20.36
N PHE A 184 -3.72 -19.52 19.55
CA PHE A 184 -5.12 -19.53 19.22
C PHE A 184 -5.68 -20.91 19.60
N SER A 185 -6.82 -20.94 20.27
CA SER A 185 -7.45 -22.18 20.74
C SER A 185 -8.96 -22.10 20.59
N GLY A 186 -9.57 -23.25 20.24
CA GLY A 186 -11.01 -23.48 20.21
C GLY A 186 -11.34 -24.87 20.76
N GLU A 187 -12.61 -25.25 20.78
CA GLU A 187 -13.06 -26.55 21.27
C GLU A 187 -12.51 -27.69 20.39
N GLY A 188 -11.49 -28.40 20.89
CA GLY A 188 -10.87 -29.56 20.23
C GLY A 188 -9.59 -29.29 19.41
N TRP A 189 -9.12 -28.04 19.35
CA TRP A 189 -7.98 -27.65 18.51
C TRP A 189 -7.23 -26.45 19.07
N SER A 190 -5.91 -26.42 18.85
CA SER A 190 -5.08 -25.26 19.17
C SER A 190 -3.95 -25.13 18.17
N PHE A 191 -3.55 -23.90 17.85
CA PHE A 191 -2.33 -23.66 17.11
C PHE A 191 -1.55 -22.49 17.70
N ARG A 192 -0.22 -22.65 17.69
CA ARG A 192 0.73 -21.68 18.23
C ARG A 192 1.64 -21.22 17.11
N VAL A 193 1.75 -19.91 16.95
CA VAL A 193 2.69 -19.26 16.05
C VAL A 193 3.81 -18.68 16.90
N THR A 194 5.03 -19.14 16.66
CA THR A 194 6.24 -18.61 17.31
C THR A 194 7.06 -17.88 16.25
N ARG A 195 7.29 -16.59 16.47
CA ARG A 195 8.15 -15.78 15.60
C ARG A 195 9.50 -15.56 16.29
N VAL A 196 10.56 -16.06 15.66
CA VAL A 196 11.96 -15.86 16.07
C VAL A 196 12.67 -15.14 14.93
N GLU A 197 12.88 -13.83 15.09
CA GLU A 197 13.49 -12.95 14.08
C GLU A 197 12.80 -13.03 12.69
N LYS A 198 13.43 -13.73 11.73
CA LYS A 198 12.94 -13.92 10.35
C LYS A 198 12.24 -15.27 10.13
N ASN A 199 12.33 -16.20 11.08
CA ASN A 199 11.69 -17.52 10.97
C ASN A 199 10.36 -17.54 11.72
N THR A 200 9.35 -18.10 11.06
CA THR A 200 8.03 -18.33 11.63
C THR A 200 7.84 -19.83 11.74
N PHE A 201 7.55 -20.32 12.94
CA PHE A 201 7.24 -21.72 13.21
C PHE A 201 5.77 -21.83 13.60
N ILE A 202 5.05 -22.76 12.98
CA ILE A 202 3.63 -22.98 13.23
C ILE A 202 3.46 -24.39 13.81
N LYS A 203 2.93 -24.46 15.03
CA LYS A 203 2.59 -25.72 15.67
C LYS A 203 1.07 -25.85 15.70
N VAL A 204 0.53 -26.82 14.96
CA VAL A 204 -0.91 -27.11 14.93
C VAL A 204 -1.17 -28.39 15.71
N ARG A 205 -2.16 -28.35 16.61
CA ARG A 205 -2.62 -29.50 17.38
C ARG A 205 -4.12 -29.67 17.16
N VAL A 206 -4.52 -30.85 16.69
CA VAL A 206 -5.93 -31.26 16.53
C VAL A 206 -6.08 -32.59 17.26
N GLY A 207 -6.82 -32.60 18.37
CA GLY A 207 -6.86 -33.75 19.29
C GLY A 207 -5.47 -34.11 19.87
N ASP A 208 -5.07 -35.37 19.72
CA ASP A 208 -3.77 -35.90 20.15
C ASP A 208 -2.67 -35.80 19.09
N THR A 209 -3.00 -35.42 17.86
CA THR A 209 -2.04 -35.30 16.77
C THR A 209 -1.44 -33.89 16.73
N THR A 210 -0.11 -33.80 16.69
CA THR A 210 0.64 -32.54 16.58
C THR A 210 1.43 -32.52 15.28
N VAL A 211 1.25 -31.47 14.47
CA VAL A 211 1.98 -31.24 13.22
C VAL A 211 2.80 -29.94 13.36
N LEU A 212 4.07 -29.98 12.95
CA LEU A 212 4.96 -28.83 12.89
C LEU A 212 5.13 -28.40 11.44
N LEU A 213 4.87 -27.11 11.17
CA LEU A 213 4.97 -26.47 9.86
C LEU A 213 5.95 -25.29 9.94
#